data_AF-A0A1V3TX21-F1
#
_entry.id   AF-A0A1V3TX21-F1
#
_cell.length_a   1.000
_cell.length_b   1.000
_cell.length_c   1.000
_cell.angle_alpha   90.00
_cell.angle_beta   90.00
_cell.angle_gamma   90.00
#
_symmetry.space_group_name_H-M   'P 1'
#
loop_
_entity.id
_entity.type
_entity.pdbx_description
1 polymer ?
#
loop_
_entity_poly.entity_id
_entity_poly.type
_entity_poly.pdbx_seq_one_letter_code
_entity_poly.pdbx_strand_id
1 'polypeptide(L)'
;MKSKIYFLAASVFVFFFFISCSVQRVSKIVQHDIKSGMTKEQVVSLLGKPYKVAMASEKDVTYDQLYYKEDIWAGRTYVLTESILSFKNNVLVKIDQGQERMEGDTTIINK
;
A
#
# COMPACT_ATOMS: atom_id res chain seq x y z
N MET A 1 -45.03 28.90 13.37
CA MET A 1 -44.66 28.26 12.07
C MET A 1 -43.16 28.26 11.81
N LYS A 2 -42.45 29.37 12.06
CA LYS A 2 -40.98 29.47 11.90
C LYS A 2 -40.17 28.48 12.76
N SER A 3 -40.60 28.20 14.00
CA SER A 3 -39.92 27.23 14.89
C SER A 3 -39.89 25.80 14.35
N LYS A 4 -40.93 25.36 13.61
CA LYS A 4 -40.99 24.03 12.98
C LYS A 4 -40.04 23.93 11.77
N ILE A 5 -39.83 25.04 11.06
CA ILE A 5 -38.90 25.15 9.93
C ILE A 5 -37.44 25.06 10.42
N TYR A 6 -37.11 25.73 11.53
CA TYR A 6 -35.78 25.59 12.14
C TYR A 6 -35.52 24.18 12.67
N PHE A 7 -36.54 23.51 13.22
CA PHE A 7 -36.43 22.12 13.68
C PHE A 7 -36.18 21.13 12.54
N LEU A 8 -36.87 21.32 11.40
CA LEU A 8 -36.67 20.52 10.18
C LEU A 8 -35.29 20.77 9.56
N ALA A 9 -34.85 22.03 9.51
CA ALA A 9 -33.52 22.39 9.01
C ALA A 9 -32.39 21.82 9.89
N ALA A 10 -32.56 21.84 11.22
CA ALA A 10 -31.63 21.23 12.16
C ALA A 10 -31.54 19.71 11.99
N SER A 11 -32.67 19.04 11.74
CA SER A 11 -32.71 17.59 11.47
C SER A 11 -31.93 17.23 10.19
N VAL A 12 -32.11 17.98 9.10
CA VAL A 12 -31.38 17.74 7.84
C VAL A 12 -29.88 17.96 8.00
N PHE A 13 -29.46 18.98 8.76
CA PHE A 13 -28.05 19.26 9.02
C PHE A 13 -27.36 18.13 9.81
N VAL A 14 -28.06 17.50 10.77
CA VAL A 14 -27.56 16.36 11.54
C VAL A 14 -27.40 15.09 10.69
N PHE A 15 -28.25 14.88 9.68
CA PHE A 15 -28.13 13.72 8.79
C PHE A 15 -26.90 13.77 7.88
N PHE A 16 -26.39 14.95 7.54
CA PHE A 16 -25.17 15.09 6.73
C PHE A 16 -23.87 14.76 7.49
N PHE A 17 -23.88 14.71 8.82
CA PHE A 17 -22.68 14.41 9.62
C PHE A 17 -22.34 12.91 9.70
N PHE A 18 -23.24 12.01 9.31
CA PHE A 18 -23.03 10.56 9.44
C PHE A 18 -22.53 9.87 8.16
N ILE A 19 -22.19 10.62 7.12
CA ILE A 19 -21.57 10.05 5.91
C ILE A 19 -20.05 9.93 6.16
N SER A 20 -19.66 9.03 7.07
CA SER A 20 -18.26 8.63 7.20
C SER A 20 -17.85 7.84 5.95
N CYS A 21 -17.07 8.46 5.08
CA CYS A 21 -16.43 7.77 3.98
C CYS A 21 -15.29 6.90 4.54
N SER A 22 -15.50 5.59 4.64
CA SER A 22 -14.42 4.67 5.00
C SER A 22 -13.43 4.59 3.84
N VAL A 23 -12.27 5.21 3.98
CA VAL A 23 -11.21 5.15 2.97
C VAL A 23 -10.55 3.77 3.04
N GLN A 24 -10.78 2.94 2.02
CA GLN A 24 -10.06 1.69 1.85
C GLN A 24 -8.59 2.02 1.52
N ARG A 25 -7.65 1.59 2.35
CA ARG A 25 -6.21 1.78 2.09
C ARG A 25 -5.77 0.80 1.02
N VAL A 26 -5.35 1.33 -0.12
CA VAL A 26 -4.76 0.58 -1.23
C VAL A 26 -3.23 0.63 -1.08
N SER A 27 -2.51 -0.39 -1.57
CA SER A 27 -1.04 -0.38 -1.64
C SER A 27 -0.52 0.91 -2.28
N LYS A 28 0.56 1.47 -1.74
CA LYS A 28 1.26 2.63 -2.29
C LYS A 28 1.79 2.37 -3.69
N ILE A 29 2.13 1.13 -4.04
CA ILE A 29 2.56 0.74 -5.39
C ILE A 29 1.45 1.03 -6.40
N VAL A 30 0.21 0.66 -6.05
CA VAL A 30 -0.96 0.91 -6.90
C VAL A 30 -1.36 2.39 -6.83
N GLN A 31 -1.34 2.99 -5.64
CA GLN A 31 -1.71 4.40 -5.44
C GLN A 31 -0.83 5.36 -6.26
N HIS A 32 0.48 5.10 -6.32
CA HIS A 32 1.44 5.91 -7.06
C HIS A 32 1.70 5.41 -8.48
N ASP A 33 0.94 4.40 -8.94
CA ASP A 33 1.05 3.85 -10.29
C ASP A 33 2.49 3.43 -10.65
N ILE A 34 3.17 2.77 -9.70
CA ILE A 34 4.57 2.36 -9.88
C ILE A 34 4.66 1.32 -10.98
N LYS A 35 5.48 1.62 -12.00
CA LYS A 35 5.56 0.84 -13.23
C LYS A 35 7.00 0.61 -13.68
N SER A 36 7.20 -0.45 -14.44
CA SER A 36 8.49 -0.71 -15.11
C SER A 36 8.91 0.50 -15.95
N GLY A 37 10.22 0.77 -15.98
CA GLY A 37 10.79 1.94 -16.64
C GLY A 37 11.06 3.12 -15.70
N MET A 38 10.45 3.17 -14.50
CA MET A 38 10.76 4.21 -13.51
C MET A 38 12.18 4.05 -12.96
N THR A 39 12.83 5.16 -12.62
CA THR A 39 14.15 5.10 -11.98
C THR A 39 14.04 4.73 -10.50
N LYS A 40 15.11 4.17 -9.95
CA LYS A 40 15.20 3.84 -8.52
C LYS A 40 14.91 5.06 -7.64
N GLU A 41 15.44 6.22 -8.01
CA GLU A 41 15.26 7.48 -7.28
C GLU A 41 13.80 7.94 -7.32
N GLN A 42 13.14 7.84 -8.48
CA GLN A 42 11.72 8.15 -8.60
C GLN A 42 10.88 7.24 -7.70
N VAL A 43 11.11 5.94 -7.75
CA VAL A 43 10.38 4.98 -6.92
C VAL A 43 10.59 5.25 -5.43
N VAL A 44 11.83 5.49 -4.99
CA VAL A 44 12.14 5.80 -3.59
C VAL A 44 11.51 7.12 -3.14
N SER A 45 11.42 8.12 -4.03
CA SER A 45 10.76 9.39 -3.71
C SER A 45 9.24 9.24 -3.47
N LEU A 46 8.60 8.30 -4.17
CA LEU A 46 7.16 8.03 -4.07
C LEU A 46 6.82 7.08 -2.92
N LEU A 47 7.56 5.97 -2.80
CA LEU A 47 7.28 4.92 -1.81
C LEU A 47 7.97 5.17 -0.47
N GLY A 48 8.98 6.04 -0.44
CA GLY A 48 9.88 6.22 0.69
C GLY A 48 11.01 5.19 0.71
N LYS A 49 11.75 5.20 1.82
CA LYS A 49 12.90 4.31 2.03
C LYS A 49 12.41 2.85 2.15
N PRO A 50 12.97 1.91 1.38
CA PRO A 50 12.64 0.49 1.54
C PRO A 50 13.14 -0.03 2.89
N TYR A 51 12.47 -1.06 3.42
CA TYR A 51 12.86 -1.65 4.69
C TYR A 51 14.10 -2.56 4.54
N LYS A 52 14.31 -3.11 3.34
CA LYS A 52 15.47 -3.94 2.99
C LYS A 52 15.91 -3.67 1.55
N VAL A 53 17.22 -3.75 1.33
CA VAL A 53 17.86 -3.71 0.01
C VAL A 53 18.74 -4.95 -0.13
N ALA A 54 18.71 -5.61 -1.29
CA ALA A 54 19.57 -6.74 -1.60
C ALA A 54 20.00 -6.70 -3.06
N MET A 55 20.98 -7.51 -3.42
CA MET A 55 21.32 -7.81 -4.81
C MET A 55 20.92 -9.25 -5.10
N ALA A 56 20.34 -9.48 -6.27
CA ALA A 56 19.97 -10.80 -6.76
C ALA A 56 20.56 -11.03 -8.16
N SER A 57 21.00 -12.24 -8.45
CA SER A 57 21.49 -12.62 -9.77
C SER A 57 20.61 -13.73 -10.36
N GLU A 58 20.11 -13.51 -11.56
CA GLU A 58 19.35 -14.51 -12.31
C GLU A 58 19.89 -14.55 -13.75
N LYS A 59 20.32 -15.74 -14.21
CA LYS A 59 20.80 -15.98 -15.58
C LYS A 59 21.86 -14.95 -16.04
N ASP A 60 22.90 -14.76 -15.23
CA ASP A 60 23.99 -13.80 -15.44
C ASP A 60 23.59 -12.32 -15.45
N VAL A 61 22.34 -12.00 -15.07
CA VAL A 61 21.89 -10.62 -14.88
C VAL A 61 21.78 -10.32 -13.40
N THR A 62 22.47 -9.27 -12.96
CA THR A 62 22.39 -8.75 -11.59
C THR A 62 21.30 -7.69 -11.49
N TYR A 63 20.51 -7.77 -10.44
CA TYR A 63 19.43 -6.84 -10.10
C TYR A 63 19.65 -6.28 -8.70
N ASP A 64 19.39 -4.99 -8.53
CA ASP A 64 19.19 -4.41 -7.21
C ASP A 64 17.73 -4.60 -6.81
N GLN A 65 17.47 -5.11 -5.60
CA GLN A 65 16.13 -5.36 -5.11
C GLN A 65 15.81 -4.47 -3.92
N LEU A 66 14.68 -3.77 -4.00
CA LEU A 66 14.10 -3.00 -2.90
C LEU A 66 12.87 -3.72 -2.37
N TYR A 67 12.78 -3.84 -1.04
CA TYR A 67 11.69 -4.54 -0.38
C TYR A 67 10.83 -3.55 0.41
N TYR A 68 9.53 -3.63 0.21
CA TYR A 68 8.51 -2.82 0.87
C TYR A 68 7.49 -3.72 1.57
N LYS A 69 6.98 -3.25 2.71
CA LYS A 69 5.94 -3.93 3.49
C LYS A 69 4.82 -2.95 3.78
N GLU A 70 3.59 -3.41 3.62
CA GLU A 70 2.39 -2.60 3.79
C GLU A 70 1.33 -3.39 4.54
N ASP A 71 0.67 -2.77 5.52
CA ASP A 71 -0.52 -3.32 6.15
C ASP A 71 -1.76 -2.88 5.37
N ILE A 72 -2.38 -3.81 4.68
CA ILE A 72 -3.56 -3.57 3.84
C ILE A 72 -4.80 -4.06 4.56
N TRP A 73 -5.83 -3.21 4.66
CA TRP A 73 -7.11 -3.59 5.23
C TRP A 73 -7.87 -4.49 4.25
N ALA A 74 -8.05 -5.76 4.61
CA ALA A 74 -8.77 -6.76 3.80
C ALA A 74 -10.24 -6.92 4.22
N GLY A 75 -10.86 -5.86 4.76
CA GLY A 75 -12.27 -5.84 5.13
C GLY A 75 -12.62 -6.41 6.51
N ARG A 76 -11.81 -7.34 7.04
CA ARG A 76 -11.99 -7.91 8.39
C ARG A 76 -10.73 -7.91 9.26
N THR A 77 -9.56 -7.90 8.63
CA THR A 77 -8.25 -7.91 9.29
C THR A 77 -7.26 -7.12 8.44
N TYR A 78 -6.10 -6.79 9.00
CA TYR A 78 -4.97 -6.32 8.21
C TYR A 78 -4.16 -7.51 7.69
N VAL A 79 -3.69 -7.37 6.45
CA VAL A 79 -2.76 -8.29 5.82
C VAL A 79 -1.47 -7.52 5.58
N LEU A 80 -0.38 -8.01 6.16
CA LEU A 80 0.97 -7.54 5.86
C LEU A 80 1.38 -8.12 4.50
N THR A 81 1.48 -7.27 3.49
CA THR A 81 1.93 -7.65 2.15
C THR A 81 3.34 -7.15 1.89
N GLU A 82 4.21 -8.02 1.39
CA GLU A 82 5.54 -7.64 0.92
C GLU A 82 5.57 -7.46 -0.60
N SER A 83 6.30 -6.46 -1.07
CA SER A 83 6.56 -6.23 -2.48
C SER A 83 8.06 -6.10 -2.73
N ILE A 84 8.53 -6.73 -3.80
CA ILE A 84 9.93 -6.82 -4.18
C ILE A 84 10.10 -6.16 -5.55
N LEU A 85 10.79 -5.02 -5.58
CA LEU A 85 11.02 -4.25 -6.78
C LEU A 85 12.44 -4.50 -7.27
N SER A 86 12.58 -5.07 -8.46
CA SER A 86 13.89 -5.40 -9.05
C SER A 86 14.29 -4.34 -10.07
N PHE A 87 15.50 -3.83 -9.94
CA PHE A 87 16.08 -2.78 -10.76
C PHE A 87 17.28 -3.31 -11.53
N LYS A 88 17.35 -2.97 -12.82
CA LYS A 88 18.52 -3.20 -13.67
C LYS A 88 19.00 -1.85 -14.18
N ASN A 89 20.27 -1.52 -13.97
CA ASN A 89 20.85 -0.22 -14.34
C ASN A 89 20.02 0.97 -13.81
N ASN A 90 19.61 0.91 -12.53
CA ASN A 90 18.74 1.89 -11.87
C ASN A 90 17.32 2.05 -12.46
N VAL A 91 16.89 1.17 -13.35
CA VAL A 91 15.54 1.18 -13.93
C VAL A 91 14.73 0.01 -13.39
N LEU A 92 13.52 0.26 -12.92
CA LEU A 92 12.58 -0.75 -12.45
C LEU A 92 12.19 -1.66 -13.62
N VAL A 93 12.42 -2.97 -13.48
CA VAL A 93 12.13 -3.95 -14.52
C VAL A 93 11.12 -5.01 -14.09
N LYS A 94 10.90 -5.17 -12.77
CA LYS A 94 10.01 -6.19 -12.23
C LYS A 94 9.46 -5.76 -10.87
N ILE A 95 8.18 -6.06 -10.64
CA ILE A 95 7.51 -5.94 -9.35
C ILE A 95 6.96 -7.32 -9.03
N ASP A 96 7.46 -7.93 -7.97
CA ASP A 96 6.99 -9.22 -7.46
C ASP A 96 6.30 -9.04 -6.10
N GLN A 97 5.34 -9.92 -5.81
CA GLN A 97 4.70 -10.01 -4.50
C GLN A 97 5.43 -11.05 -3.66
N GLY A 98 5.90 -10.61 -2.49
CA GLY A 98 6.61 -11.45 -1.52
C GLY A 98 5.64 -12.17 -0.59
N GLN A 99 6.03 -12.29 0.68
CA GLN A 99 5.18 -12.93 1.68
C GLN A 99 3.94 -12.09 2.00
N GLU A 100 2.81 -12.77 2.19
CA GLU A 100 1.62 -12.22 2.81
C GLU A 100 1.41 -12.88 4.17
N ARG A 101 1.08 -12.09 5.19
CA ARG A 101 0.75 -12.60 6.52
C ARG A 101 -0.48 -11.89 7.05
N MET A 102 -1.44 -12.66 7.56
CA MET A 102 -2.57 -12.09 8.29
C MET A 102 -2.12 -11.63 9.67
N GLU A 103 -2.63 -10.49 10.13
CA GLU A 103 -2.41 -10.02 11.48
C GLU A 103 -2.90 -11.06 12.50
N GLY A 104 -1.98 -11.55 13.35
CA GLY A 104 -2.24 -12.62 14.33
C GLY A 104 -1.72 -14.01 13.92
N ASP A 105 -1.27 -14.21 12.68
CA ASP A 105 -0.70 -15.49 12.24
C ASP A 105 0.76 -15.62 12.70
N THR A 106 0.95 -16.31 13.83
CA THR A 106 2.28 -16.58 14.41
C THR A 106 2.84 -17.88 13.83
N THR A 107 2.86 -18.03 12.51
CA THR A 107 3.57 -19.16 11.91
C THR A 107 5.07 -18.82 11.86
N ILE A 108 5.80 -19.20 12.91
CA ILE A 108 7.26 -19.33 12.89
C ILE A 108 7.57 -20.48 11.94
N ILE A 109 7.80 -20.19 10.65
CA ILE A 109 8.29 -21.22 9.72
C ILE A 109 9.80 -21.34 9.95
N ASN A 110 10.15 -22.20 10.89
CA ASN A 110 11.44 -22.84 10.95
C ASN A 110 11.33 -24.11 10.10
N LYS A 111 11.84 -24.08 8.86
CA LYS A 111 12.18 -25.27 8.10
C LYS A 111 13.27 -24.96 7.08
#